data_AF-A0AAV9W0M0-F1
#
_entry.id   AF-A0AAV9W0M0-F1
#
_cell.length_a   1.000
_cell.length_b   1.000
_cell.length_c   1.000
_cell.angle_alpha   90.00
_cell.angle_beta   90.00
_cell.angle_gamma   90.00
#
_symmetry.space_group_name_H-M   'P 1'
#
loop_
_entity.id
_entity.type
_entity.pdbx_description
1 polymer ?
#
loop_
_entity_poly.entity_id
_entity_poly.type
_entity_poly.pdbx_seq_one_letter_code
_entity_poly.pdbx_strand_id
1 'polypeptide(L)'
;MPPWISPPPPPPEHPLIRSYNNLKSRIAGITSLPPSTIDIILPSITAATATLTLVYVYRNFLKRYPDSNSLPPHFFRRKGLYGKVVSVGDADNFRLFHTPGGRLTGWGWLRQVPEGRKMLKGQTIHIRIAGVDAPEGAHFGKPSQPHSSESLTYLSNLLTSHNVRAHLLRRDQYERVVCSVSMKRNGILGLLGFKHDVGLLMLKSGMAQVYEGTYGIEFGKRQGMEKKYRAAEEEARAKKIGIWGLKGKYESPGQYKARFGGKEGPFTPSTAIADKGKESTGEKVKGKRGVSSSSSTAANLGEETRGRKRKIEPVTTTITTKVVKRRKSEIATK
;
A
#
# COMPACT_ATOMS: atom_id res chain seq x y z
N MET A 1 -35.46 68.01 22.05
CA MET A 1 -35.18 67.06 20.95
C MET A 1 -35.61 65.67 21.42
N PRO A 2 -36.34 64.89 20.60
CA PRO A 2 -36.84 63.58 21.04
C PRO A 2 -35.69 62.57 21.28
N PRO A 3 -35.81 61.67 22.27
CA PRO A 3 -34.75 60.76 22.76
C PRO A 3 -34.34 59.64 21.78
N TRP A 4 -34.90 59.62 20.57
CA TRP A 4 -34.67 58.59 19.54
C TRP A 4 -33.57 58.96 18.53
N ILE A 5 -32.87 60.07 18.74
CA ILE A 5 -31.83 60.59 17.81
C ILE A 5 -30.43 60.10 18.18
N SER A 6 -30.25 59.49 19.36
CA SER A 6 -28.96 58.95 19.76
C SER A 6 -28.66 57.68 18.96
N PRO A 7 -27.57 57.62 18.16
CA PRO A 7 -27.18 56.38 17.50
C PRO A 7 -26.97 55.29 18.56
N PRO A 8 -27.33 54.02 18.27
CA PRO A 8 -27.09 52.93 19.20
C PRO A 8 -25.59 52.86 19.56
N PRO A 9 -25.24 52.44 20.79
CA PRO A 9 -23.85 52.30 21.19
C PRO A 9 -23.13 51.35 20.23
N PRO A 10 -21.85 51.60 19.91
CA PRO A 10 -21.10 50.74 19.02
C PRO A 10 -21.06 49.32 19.61
N PRO A 11 -21.12 48.28 18.75
CA PRO A 11 -21.03 46.91 19.21
C PRO A 11 -19.71 46.68 19.96
N PRO A 12 -19.69 45.80 20.98
CA PRO A 12 -18.48 45.52 21.73
C PRO A 12 -17.39 44.99 20.79
N GLU A 13 -16.16 45.49 20.96
CA GLU A 13 -15.04 45.04 20.14
C GLU A 13 -14.81 43.53 20.25
N HIS A 14 -14.58 42.88 19.10
CA HIS A 14 -14.26 41.45 19.06
C HIS A 14 -12.99 41.15 19.88
N PRO A 15 -12.95 40.07 20.68
CA PRO A 15 -11.83 39.77 21.58
C PRO A 15 -10.46 39.71 20.88
N LEU A 16 -10.45 39.27 19.61
CA LEU A 16 -9.23 39.24 18.79
C LEU A 16 -8.73 40.64 18.42
N ILE A 17 -9.64 41.57 18.12
CA ILE A 17 -9.28 42.96 17.76
C ILE A 17 -8.69 43.64 18.99
N ARG A 18 -9.33 43.47 20.15
CA ARG A 18 -8.80 43.96 21.43
C ARG A 18 -7.41 43.39 21.74
N SER A 19 -7.22 42.07 21.56
CA SER A 19 -5.92 41.41 21.79
C SER A 19 -4.84 41.93 20.83
N TYR A 20 -5.19 42.12 19.56
CA TYR A 20 -4.29 42.69 18.56
C TYR A 20 -3.90 44.13 18.91
N ASN A 21 -4.86 44.99 19.28
CA ASN A 21 -4.61 46.36 19.67
C ASN A 21 -3.72 46.46 20.93
N ASN A 22 -3.94 45.58 21.91
CA ASN A 22 -3.09 45.47 23.10
C ASN A 22 -1.66 45.02 22.77
N LEU A 23 -1.49 44.09 21.82
CA LEU A 23 -0.17 43.66 21.37
C LEU A 23 0.53 44.77 20.58
N LYS A 24 -0.19 45.44 19.69
CA LYS A 24 0.29 46.56 18.89
C LYS A 24 0.79 47.71 19.76
N SER A 25 0.03 48.11 20.79
CA SER A 25 0.45 49.19 21.70
C SER A 25 1.70 48.84 22.49
N ARG A 26 1.84 47.58 22.93
CA ARG A 26 3.05 47.07 23.59
C ARG A 26 4.27 47.08 22.67
N ILE A 27 4.12 46.59 21.43
CA ILE A 27 5.21 46.58 20.45
C ILE A 27 5.61 48.01 20.10
N ALA A 28 4.66 48.93 19.92
CA ALA A 28 4.94 50.33 19.66
C ALA A 28 5.75 50.96 20.81
N GLY A 29 5.35 50.70 22.07
CA GLY A 29 6.05 51.20 23.25
C GLY A 29 7.47 50.67 23.41
N ILE A 30 7.74 49.43 22.99
CA ILE A 30 9.08 48.81 23.11
C ILE A 30 10.00 49.20 21.95
N THR A 31 9.47 49.26 20.73
CA THR A 31 10.27 49.42 19.51
C THR A 31 10.35 50.84 19.00
N SER A 32 9.57 51.76 19.56
CA SER A 32 9.39 53.14 19.07
C SER A 32 8.97 53.26 17.61
N LEU A 33 8.48 52.17 17.00
CA LEU A 33 7.99 52.16 15.62
C LEU A 33 6.61 52.83 15.53
N PRO A 34 6.30 53.52 14.41
CA PRO A 34 4.98 54.10 14.22
C PRO A 34 3.91 52.99 14.15
N PRO A 35 2.72 53.20 14.73
CA PRO A 35 1.67 52.18 14.78
C PRO A 35 1.25 51.62 13.41
N SER A 36 1.31 52.42 12.35
CA SER A 36 1.03 52.01 10.97
C SER A 36 2.03 50.99 10.43
N THR A 37 3.29 51.07 10.83
CA THR A 37 4.32 50.08 10.47
C THR A 37 4.05 48.74 11.13
N ILE A 38 3.55 48.73 12.38
CA ILE A 38 3.17 47.49 13.07
C ILE A 38 1.99 46.80 12.37
N ASP A 39 1.05 47.58 11.84
CA ASP A 39 -0.09 47.04 11.07
C ASP A 39 0.33 46.30 9.79
N ILE A 40 1.52 46.60 9.27
CA ILE A 40 2.05 45.92 8.08
C ILE A 40 2.96 44.76 8.50
N ILE A 41 3.87 45.01 9.44
CA ILE A 41 4.90 44.03 9.83
C ILE A 41 4.29 42.84 10.57
N LEU A 42 3.36 43.06 11.49
CA LEU A 42 2.84 41.98 12.34
C LEU A 42 2.04 40.94 11.51
N PRO A 43 1.09 41.33 10.63
CA PRO A 43 0.47 40.38 9.69
C PRO A 43 1.47 39.73 8.74
N SER A 44 2.47 40.48 8.25
CA SER A 44 3.47 39.93 7.32
C SER A 44 4.35 38.85 7.95
N ILE A 45 4.86 39.10 9.17
CA ILE A 45 5.68 38.12 9.91
C ILE A 45 4.81 36.93 10.31
N THR A 46 3.58 37.15 10.79
CA THR A 46 2.69 36.04 11.17
C THR A 46 2.32 35.18 9.97
N ALA A 47 2.03 35.77 8.81
CA ALA A 47 1.77 35.03 7.58
C ALA A 47 3.01 34.26 7.10
N ALA A 48 4.19 34.88 7.11
CA ALA A 48 5.44 34.23 6.71
C ALA A 48 5.79 33.04 7.63
N THR A 49 5.73 33.25 8.95
CA THR A 49 5.99 32.19 9.95
C THR A 49 4.96 31.07 9.89
N ALA A 50 3.68 31.39 9.73
CA ALA A 50 2.61 30.40 9.55
C ALA A 50 2.83 29.58 8.28
N THR A 51 3.21 30.22 7.17
CA THR A 51 3.48 29.54 5.89
C THR A 51 4.67 28.60 6.01
N LEU A 52 5.80 29.06 6.56
CA LEU A 52 6.99 28.24 6.79
C LEU A 52 6.69 27.05 7.71
N THR A 53 5.93 27.29 8.78
CA THR A 53 5.50 26.23 9.72
C THR A 53 4.62 25.22 9.01
N LEU A 54 3.65 25.65 8.21
CA LEU A 54 2.77 24.76 7.46
C LEU A 54 3.55 23.91 6.46
N VAL A 55 4.48 24.51 5.72
CA VAL A 55 5.36 23.80 4.78
C VAL A 55 6.24 22.78 5.51
N TYR A 56 6.85 23.16 6.64
CA TYR A 56 7.65 22.26 7.46
C TYR A 56 6.83 21.07 7.98
N VAL A 57 5.66 21.35 8.57
CA VAL A 57 4.75 20.32 9.08
C VAL A 57 4.29 19.39 7.95
N TYR A 58 3.94 19.96 6.79
CA TYR A 58 3.53 19.17 5.65
C TYR A 58 4.65 18.24 5.18
N ARG A 59 5.86 18.77 4.95
CA ARG A 59 6.99 18.01 4.43
C ARG A 59 7.46 16.93 5.39
N ASN A 60 7.46 17.18 6.70
CA ASN A 60 7.99 16.24 7.68
C ASN A 60 6.95 15.20 8.15
N PHE A 61 5.68 15.59 8.28
CA PHE A 61 4.64 14.75 8.91
C PHE A 61 3.49 14.36 8.00
N LEU A 62 3.11 15.18 7.01
CA LEU A 62 1.90 14.98 6.20
C LEU A 62 2.18 14.49 4.78
N LYS A 63 3.42 14.56 4.32
CA LYS A 63 3.83 14.07 3.00
C LYS A 63 3.59 12.57 2.90
N ARG A 64 2.82 12.16 1.90
CA ARG A 64 2.58 10.75 1.57
C ARG A 64 3.70 10.21 0.68
N TYR A 65 3.97 8.93 0.84
CA TYR A 65 4.95 8.13 0.12
C TYR A 65 4.19 6.98 -0.52
N PRO A 66 4.04 6.97 -1.87
CA PRO A 66 3.19 5.99 -2.55
C PRO A 66 3.83 4.61 -2.66
N ASP A 67 5.16 4.52 -2.78
CA ASP A 67 5.86 3.27 -3.04
C ASP A 67 7.16 3.16 -2.20
N SER A 68 7.72 1.95 -2.08
CA SER A 68 8.97 1.70 -1.37
C SER A 68 10.15 2.50 -1.95
N ASN A 69 10.17 2.70 -3.27
CA ASN A 69 11.14 3.55 -3.95
C ASN A 69 11.12 5.01 -3.53
N SER A 70 9.95 5.52 -3.14
CA SER A 70 9.80 6.91 -2.73
C SER A 70 10.32 7.19 -1.31
N LEU A 71 10.68 6.14 -0.55
CA LEU A 71 11.13 6.26 0.83
C LEU A 71 12.60 6.70 0.89
N PRO A 72 12.91 7.82 1.54
CA PRO A 72 14.28 8.24 1.73
C PRO A 72 15.10 7.21 2.54
N PRO A 73 16.36 6.91 2.15
CA PRO A 73 17.22 5.96 2.87
C PRO A 73 17.43 6.28 4.36
N HIS A 74 17.44 7.56 4.72
CA HIS A 74 17.62 7.99 6.12
C HIS A 74 16.39 7.71 7.01
N PHE A 75 15.25 7.28 6.45
CA PHE A 75 14.08 6.91 7.25
C PHE A 75 14.19 5.52 7.88
N PHE A 76 14.95 4.63 7.25
CA PHE A 76 15.16 3.29 7.75
C PHE A 76 15.82 3.34 9.14
N ARG A 77 15.33 2.52 10.07
CA ARG A 77 15.68 2.45 11.50
C ARG A 77 15.29 3.67 12.35
N ARG A 78 14.82 4.76 11.74
CA ARG A 78 14.43 5.99 12.46
C ARG A 78 12.93 6.22 12.49
N LYS A 79 12.26 6.14 11.33
CA LYS A 79 10.85 6.52 11.14
C LYS A 79 9.93 5.31 11.06
N GLY A 80 8.69 5.51 11.49
CA GLY A 80 7.59 4.56 11.26
C GLY A 80 6.54 5.18 10.36
N LEU A 81 6.08 4.43 9.37
CA LEU A 81 4.97 4.80 8.51
C LEU A 81 3.66 4.37 9.14
N TYR A 82 2.65 5.22 9.02
CA TYR A 82 1.28 4.91 9.44
C TYR A 82 0.39 4.77 8.22
N GLY A 83 -0.41 3.71 8.16
CA GLY A 83 -1.17 3.41 6.95
C GLY A 83 -2.29 2.40 7.16
N LYS A 84 -3.18 2.32 6.18
CA LYS A 84 -4.22 1.30 6.08
C LYS A 84 -3.66 0.09 5.32
N VAL A 85 -3.88 -1.11 5.82
CA VAL A 85 -3.57 -2.33 5.07
C VAL A 85 -4.64 -2.52 4.00
N VAL A 86 -4.22 -2.72 2.76
CA VAL A 86 -5.14 -2.79 1.62
C VAL A 86 -5.29 -4.20 1.08
N SER A 87 -4.20 -4.97 1.08
CA SER A 87 -4.24 -6.37 0.65
C SER A 87 -3.15 -7.17 1.33
N VAL A 88 -3.48 -8.40 1.70
CA VAL A 88 -2.52 -9.41 2.17
C VAL A 88 -2.39 -10.45 1.06
N GLY A 89 -1.19 -10.57 0.49
CA GLY A 89 -0.91 -11.48 -0.62
C GLY A 89 -0.25 -12.77 -0.16
N ASP A 90 0.62 -12.67 0.84
CA ASP A 90 1.35 -13.78 1.42
C ASP A 90 1.14 -13.79 2.94
N ALA A 91 1.44 -14.91 3.58
CA ALA A 91 1.24 -15.07 5.02
C ALA A 91 2.24 -14.26 5.88
N ASP A 92 3.29 -13.66 5.31
CA ASP A 92 4.28 -12.82 6.00
C ASP A 92 4.40 -11.39 5.40
N ASN A 93 3.66 -11.08 4.34
CA ASN A 93 3.75 -9.84 3.57
C ASN A 93 2.38 -9.18 3.37
N PHE A 94 2.35 -7.85 3.27
CA PHE A 94 1.13 -7.12 2.92
C PHE A 94 1.42 -5.79 2.21
N ARG A 95 0.39 -5.24 1.57
CA ARG A 95 0.42 -3.92 0.91
C ARG A 95 -0.15 -2.86 1.85
N LEU A 96 0.68 -1.87 2.16
CA LEU A 96 0.32 -0.73 3.00
C LEU A 96 0.05 0.51 2.15
N PHE A 97 -1.11 1.12 2.33
CA PHE A 97 -1.38 2.46 1.81
C PHE A 97 -1.03 3.50 2.87
N HIS A 98 -0.01 4.31 2.62
CA HIS A 98 0.45 5.30 3.60
C HIS A 98 -0.58 6.44 3.78
N THR A 99 -1.07 6.60 5.01
CA THR A 99 -2.03 7.63 5.43
C THR A 99 -1.42 8.51 6.52
N PRO A 100 -0.49 9.42 6.19
CA PRO A 100 0.23 10.22 7.19
C PRO A 100 -0.74 11.00 8.08
N GLY A 101 -0.60 10.83 9.40
CA GLY A 101 -1.45 11.44 10.43
C GLY A 101 -2.84 10.83 10.63
N GLY A 102 -3.26 9.88 9.78
CA GLY A 102 -4.51 9.14 9.95
C GLY A 102 -5.75 10.04 10.03
N ARG A 103 -6.65 9.72 10.95
CA ARG A 103 -7.92 10.46 11.11
C ARG A 103 -7.72 11.94 11.45
N LEU A 104 -6.63 12.30 12.14
CA LEU A 104 -6.34 13.69 12.52
C LEU A 104 -6.06 14.60 11.30
N THR A 105 -5.66 14.00 10.17
CA THR A 105 -5.23 14.74 8.97
C THR A 105 -6.17 14.51 7.80
N GLY A 106 -7.42 14.18 8.10
CA GLY A 106 -8.48 14.02 7.10
C GLY A 106 -8.71 12.60 6.61
N TRP A 107 -7.87 11.62 6.94
CA TRP A 107 -8.06 10.27 6.40
C TRP A 107 -9.31 9.59 6.97
N GLY A 108 -10.24 9.22 6.09
CA GLY A 108 -11.52 8.59 6.41
C GLY A 108 -12.73 9.54 6.47
N TRP A 109 -12.53 10.87 6.44
CA TRP A 109 -13.64 11.85 6.41
C TRP A 109 -13.46 12.96 5.37
N LEU A 110 -12.23 13.37 5.08
CA LEU A 110 -11.89 14.31 4.00
C LEU A 110 -11.13 13.62 2.86
N ARG A 111 -10.20 12.72 3.20
CA ARG A 111 -9.34 11.97 2.29
C ARG A 111 -9.73 10.49 2.35
N GLN A 112 -10.20 9.94 1.23
CA GLN A 112 -10.57 8.53 1.14
C GLN A 112 -9.38 7.67 0.73
N VAL A 113 -9.36 6.42 1.20
CA VAL A 113 -8.40 5.41 0.74
C VAL A 113 -9.02 4.69 -0.45
N PRO A 114 -8.36 4.65 -1.62
CA PRO A 114 -8.90 3.94 -2.79
C PRO A 114 -9.04 2.44 -2.51
N GLU A 115 -10.13 1.82 -2.98
CA GLU A 115 -10.37 0.38 -2.83
C GLU A 115 -10.13 -0.41 -4.13
N GLY A 116 -10.11 0.27 -5.29
CA GLY A 116 -9.94 -0.36 -6.59
C GLY A 116 -8.49 -0.80 -6.87
N ARG A 117 -8.30 -2.05 -7.30
CA ARG A 117 -6.99 -2.62 -7.66
C ARG A 117 -6.19 -1.74 -8.64
N LYS A 118 -6.86 -1.14 -9.63
CA LYS A 118 -6.23 -0.22 -10.60
C LYS A 118 -5.68 1.04 -9.93
N MET A 119 -6.43 1.63 -8.99
CA MET A 119 -6.05 2.83 -8.26
C MET A 119 -4.92 2.59 -7.25
N LEU A 120 -4.76 1.35 -6.80
CA LEU A 120 -3.77 0.95 -5.81
C LEU A 120 -2.42 0.57 -6.44
N LYS A 121 -2.38 0.33 -7.75
CA LYS A 121 -1.15 -0.01 -8.47
C LYS A 121 -0.14 1.14 -8.36
N GLY A 122 1.06 0.85 -7.84
CA GLY A 122 2.10 1.87 -7.61
C GLY A 122 1.77 2.89 -6.52
N GLN A 123 0.72 2.64 -5.72
CA GLN A 123 0.25 3.54 -4.66
C GLN A 123 0.31 2.88 -3.27
N THR A 124 0.95 1.72 -3.17
CA THR A 124 1.10 0.95 -1.94
C THR A 124 2.55 0.52 -1.74
N ILE A 125 2.99 0.53 -0.49
CA ILE A 125 4.31 0.06 -0.09
C ILE A 125 4.20 -1.43 0.25
N HIS A 126 5.07 -2.26 -0.34
CA HIS A 126 5.15 -3.67 0.00
C HIS A 126 5.91 -3.86 1.31
N ILE A 127 5.24 -4.36 2.35
CA ILE A 127 5.81 -4.57 3.68
C ILE A 127 6.02 -6.06 3.91
N ARG A 128 7.23 -6.42 4.35
CA ARG A 128 7.58 -7.74 4.91
C ARG A 128 7.67 -7.63 6.42
N ILE A 129 7.02 -8.54 7.15
CA ILE A 129 7.09 -8.56 8.61
C ILE A 129 8.49 -9.05 9.04
N ALA A 130 9.15 -8.28 9.90
CA ALA A 130 10.50 -8.57 10.34
C ALA A 130 10.54 -9.74 11.34
N GLY A 131 11.51 -10.63 11.18
CA GLY A 131 11.80 -11.71 12.15
C GLY A 131 10.82 -12.88 12.17
N VAL A 132 9.90 -12.93 11.20
CA VAL A 132 8.84 -13.95 11.10
C VAL A 132 8.88 -14.56 9.71
N ASP A 133 8.72 -15.88 9.63
CA ASP A 133 8.61 -16.63 8.38
C ASP A 133 7.37 -17.53 8.46
N ALA A 134 6.44 -17.35 7.54
CA ALA A 134 5.18 -18.10 7.51
C ALA A 134 5.26 -19.27 6.50
N PRO A 135 4.40 -20.29 6.62
CA PRO A 135 4.38 -21.37 5.66
C PRO A 135 4.08 -20.90 4.24
N GLU A 136 4.85 -21.39 3.28
CA GLU A 136 4.77 -20.99 1.88
C GLU A 136 3.47 -21.49 1.23
N GLY A 137 2.77 -20.57 0.56
CA GLY A 137 1.60 -20.90 -0.24
C GLY A 137 1.94 -21.61 -1.54
N ALA A 138 0.94 -22.22 -2.19
CA ALA A 138 1.12 -22.79 -3.52
C ALA A 138 1.55 -21.71 -4.51
N HIS A 139 2.71 -21.89 -5.15
CA HIS A 139 3.27 -20.90 -6.07
C HIS A 139 3.97 -21.58 -7.25
N PHE A 140 3.67 -21.13 -8.47
CA PHE A 140 4.31 -21.60 -9.72
C PHE A 140 4.43 -23.14 -9.84
N GLY A 141 3.34 -23.86 -9.57
CA GLY A 141 3.31 -25.32 -9.65
C GLY A 141 3.91 -26.07 -8.45
N LYS A 142 4.42 -25.35 -7.45
CA LYS A 142 4.89 -25.93 -6.18
C LYS A 142 3.69 -26.14 -5.22
N PRO A 143 3.60 -27.29 -4.53
CA PRO A 143 2.48 -27.58 -3.63
C PRO A 143 2.55 -26.70 -2.38
N SER A 144 1.40 -26.23 -1.89
CA SER A 144 1.31 -25.44 -0.65
C SER A 144 1.89 -26.20 0.54
N GLN A 145 2.60 -25.51 1.43
CA GLN A 145 2.94 -26.08 2.74
C GLN A 145 1.68 -26.28 3.60
N PRO A 146 1.69 -27.27 4.51
CA PRO A 146 0.63 -27.39 5.52
C PRO A 146 0.45 -26.08 6.31
N HIS A 147 -0.79 -25.74 6.66
CA HIS A 147 -1.19 -24.48 7.35
C HIS A 147 -0.93 -23.16 6.61
N SER A 148 -0.36 -23.15 5.40
CA SER A 148 -0.16 -21.91 4.63
C SER A 148 -1.43 -21.08 4.41
N SER A 149 -2.55 -21.73 4.07
CA SER A 149 -3.85 -21.07 3.91
C SER A 149 -4.41 -20.51 5.23
N GLU A 150 -4.17 -21.21 6.34
CA GLU A 150 -4.60 -20.77 7.67
C GLU A 150 -3.79 -19.57 8.13
N SER A 151 -2.48 -19.59 7.95
CA SER A 151 -1.60 -18.46 8.24
C SER A 151 -1.95 -17.22 7.42
N LEU A 152 -2.24 -17.39 6.13
CA LEU A 152 -2.72 -16.30 5.26
C LEU A 152 -4.05 -15.72 5.76
N THR A 153 -5.01 -16.60 6.09
CA THR A 153 -6.33 -16.20 6.60
C THR A 153 -6.20 -15.47 7.94
N TYR A 154 -5.34 -15.96 8.83
CA TYR A 154 -5.06 -15.34 10.11
C TYR A 154 -4.52 -13.92 9.93
N LEU A 155 -3.48 -13.74 9.09
CA LEU A 155 -2.91 -12.42 8.84
C LEU A 155 -3.90 -11.47 8.17
N SER A 156 -4.68 -11.98 7.21
CA SER A 156 -5.71 -11.21 6.51
C SER A 156 -6.77 -10.69 7.48
N ASN A 157 -7.30 -11.55 8.35
CA ASN A 157 -8.29 -11.16 9.35
C ASN A 157 -7.70 -10.19 10.39
N LEU A 158 -6.44 -10.39 10.75
CA LEU A 158 -5.75 -9.55 11.71
C LEU A 158 -5.52 -8.12 11.16
N LEU A 159 -5.24 -7.97 9.86
CA LEU A 159 -4.79 -6.70 9.28
C LEU A 159 -5.81 -5.93 8.43
N THR A 160 -6.70 -6.59 7.69
CA THR A 160 -7.46 -5.96 6.59
C THR A 160 -8.34 -4.78 7.02
N SER A 161 -8.88 -4.80 8.25
CA SER A 161 -9.71 -3.71 8.80
C SER A 161 -8.94 -2.69 9.64
N HIS A 162 -7.62 -2.86 9.81
CA HIS A 162 -6.84 -2.10 10.78
C HIS A 162 -5.84 -1.15 10.11
N ASN A 163 -5.65 0.00 10.76
CA ASN A 163 -4.52 0.87 10.48
C ASN A 163 -3.31 0.40 11.31
N VAL A 164 -2.16 0.28 10.65
CA VAL A 164 -0.93 -0.20 11.28
C VAL A 164 0.16 0.86 11.24
N ARG A 165 1.11 0.70 12.16
CA ARG A 165 2.36 1.44 12.17
C ARG A 165 3.51 0.51 11.84
N ALA A 166 4.08 0.67 10.66
CA ALA A 166 5.23 -0.08 10.15
C ALA A 166 6.51 0.70 10.44
N HIS A 167 7.34 0.20 11.34
CA HIS A 167 8.67 0.74 11.62
C HIS A 167 9.65 0.21 10.59
N LEU A 168 10.21 1.12 9.78
CA LEU A 168 11.11 0.80 8.69
C LEU A 168 12.43 0.31 9.25
N LEU A 169 12.90 -0.86 8.83
CA LEU A 169 14.18 -1.41 9.28
C LEU A 169 15.17 -1.48 8.12
N ARG A 170 14.81 -2.17 7.03
CA ARG A 170 15.63 -2.32 5.83
C ARG A 170 14.78 -2.46 4.56
N ARG A 171 15.38 -2.16 3.41
CA ARG A 171 14.84 -2.49 2.09
C ARG A 171 15.49 -3.76 1.55
N ASP A 172 14.69 -4.68 1.01
CA ASP A 172 15.19 -5.91 0.41
C ASP A 172 15.36 -5.80 -1.12
N GLN A 173 15.91 -6.86 -1.71
CA GLN A 173 16.17 -6.97 -3.16
C GLN A 173 14.92 -7.05 -4.03
N TYR A 174 13.76 -7.37 -3.44
CA TYR A 174 12.47 -7.46 -4.12
C TYR A 174 11.65 -6.17 -3.95
N GLU A 175 12.33 -5.07 -3.59
CA GLU A 175 11.74 -3.77 -3.30
C GLU A 175 10.70 -3.80 -2.16
N ARG A 176 10.71 -4.84 -1.32
CA ARG A 176 9.93 -4.91 -0.10
C ARG A 176 10.66 -4.19 1.02
N VAL A 177 9.88 -3.67 1.94
CA VAL A 177 10.38 -2.97 3.11
C VAL A 177 10.20 -3.89 4.31
N VAL A 178 11.30 -4.38 4.86
CA VAL A 178 11.30 -5.15 6.10
C VAL A 178 10.96 -4.21 7.26
N CYS A 179 9.87 -4.53 7.95
CA CYS A 179 9.33 -3.68 9.00
C CYS A 179 8.93 -4.45 10.25
N SER A 180 9.14 -3.81 11.40
CA SER A 180 8.42 -4.18 12.62
C SER A 180 7.04 -3.54 12.59
N VAL A 181 6.00 -4.36 12.58
CA VAL A 181 4.62 -3.89 12.39
C VAL A 181 3.88 -3.91 13.72
N SER A 182 3.27 -2.79 14.05
CA SER A 182 2.46 -2.65 15.27
C SER A 182 1.06 -2.15 14.95
N MET A 183 0.08 -2.66 15.67
CA MET A 183 -1.32 -2.23 15.60
C MET A 183 -1.81 -1.74 16.96
N LYS A 184 -2.79 -0.85 16.94
CA LYS A 184 -3.43 -0.34 18.17
C LYS A 184 -4.21 -1.48 18.83
N ARG A 185 -4.21 -1.57 20.17
CA ARG A 185 -5.13 -2.47 20.87
C ARG A 185 -6.58 -2.01 20.70
N ASN A 186 -7.52 -2.93 20.82
CA ASN A 186 -8.94 -2.59 20.84
C ASN A 186 -9.34 -1.98 22.20
N GLY A 187 -10.40 -1.17 22.20
CA GLY A 187 -10.96 -0.58 23.42
C GLY A 187 -10.05 0.44 24.12
N ILE A 188 -10.19 0.53 25.44
CA ILE A 188 -9.54 1.55 26.27
C ILE A 188 -8.01 1.44 26.26
N LEU A 189 -7.46 0.22 26.21
CA LEU A 189 -6.01 0.02 26.10
C LEU A 189 -5.44 0.65 24.82
N GLY A 190 -6.20 0.62 23.73
CA GLY A 190 -5.82 1.34 22.53
C GLY A 190 -5.76 2.83 22.77
N LEU A 191 -6.76 3.40 23.44
CA LEU A 191 -6.84 4.83 23.72
C LEU A 191 -5.67 5.30 24.60
N LEU A 192 -5.22 4.48 25.55
CA LEU A 192 -4.02 4.69 26.36
C LEU A 192 -2.70 4.50 25.59
N GLY A 193 -2.74 4.15 24.31
CA GLY A 193 -1.56 4.06 23.45
C GLY A 193 -0.86 2.69 23.44
N PHE A 194 -1.45 1.66 24.06
CA PHE A 194 -0.91 0.30 23.99
C PHE A 194 -1.06 -0.27 22.57
N LYS A 195 -0.08 -1.08 22.17
CA LYS A 195 0.02 -1.66 20.83
C LYS A 195 0.31 -3.16 20.91
N HIS A 196 -0.14 -3.89 19.89
CA HIS A 196 0.31 -5.24 19.61
C HIS A 196 1.37 -5.23 18.52
N ASP A 197 2.39 -6.05 18.69
CA ASP A 197 3.32 -6.39 17.62
C ASP A 197 2.71 -7.53 16.80
N VAL A 198 2.58 -7.33 15.49
CA VAL A 198 1.90 -8.27 14.59
C VAL A 198 2.69 -9.57 14.47
N GLY A 199 4.03 -9.47 14.34
CA GLY A 199 4.89 -10.64 14.25
C GLY A 199 4.82 -11.48 15.53
N LEU A 200 4.80 -10.83 16.69
CA LEU A 200 4.63 -11.53 17.96
C LEU A 200 3.29 -12.27 18.06
N LEU A 201 2.20 -11.69 17.56
CA LEU A 201 0.89 -12.35 17.53
C LEU A 201 0.89 -13.58 16.63
N MET A 202 1.55 -13.51 15.48
CA MET A 202 1.70 -14.65 14.55
C MET A 202 2.49 -15.79 15.18
N LEU A 203 3.60 -15.49 15.86
CA LEU A 203 4.42 -16.51 16.55
C LEU A 203 3.63 -17.18 17.68
N LYS A 204 2.95 -16.39 18.51
CA LYS A 204 2.12 -16.90 19.63
C LYS A 204 0.96 -17.79 19.17
N SER A 205 0.40 -17.51 17.99
CA SER A 205 -0.68 -18.29 17.41
C SER A 205 -0.18 -19.49 16.60
N GLY A 206 1.13 -19.73 16.53
CA GLY A 206 1.71 -20.82 15.75
C GLY A 206 1.44 -20.70 14.24
N MET A 207 1.16 -19.50 13.74
CA MET A 207 0.89 -19.25 12.32
C MET A 207 2.17 -18.98 11.54
N ALA A 208 3.28 -18.79 12.23
CA ALA A 208 4.60 -18.58 11.65
C ALA A 208 5.69 -19.05 12.63
N GLN A 209 6.90 -19.23 12.10
CA GLN A 209 8.11 -19.50 12.88
C GLN A 209 9.02 -18.28 12.90
N VAL A 210 10.01 -18.28 13.78
CA VAL A 210 11.08 -17.28 13.78
C VAL A 210 11.93 -17.46 12.53
N TYR A 211 12.29 -16.34 11.88
CA TYR A 211 13.16 -16.38 10.71
C TYR A 211 14.61 -16.69 11.12
N GLU A 212 15.17 -17.79 10.59
CA GLU A 212 16.51 -18.29 10.94
C GLU A 212 17.57 -18.06 9.86
N GLY A 213 17.26 -17.35 8.78
CA GLY A 213 18.18 -17.19 7.65
C GLY A 213 19.42 -16.36 8.00
N THR A 214 20.61 -16.77 7.55
CA THR A 214 21.91 -16.15 7.88
C THR A 214 22.05 -14.67 7.50
N TYR A 215 21.28 -14.19 6.52
CA TYR A 215 21.34 -12.82 6.02
C TYR A 215 20.02 -12.06 6.22
N GLY A 216 20.15 -10.79 6.63
CA GLY A 216 19.03 -9.85 6.67
C GLY A 216 18.04 -10.06 7.84
N ILE A 217 18.47 -10.75 8.90
CA ILE A 217 17.69 -10.90 10.13
C ILE A 217 17.55 -9.53 10.80
N GLU A 218 16.31 -9.09 10.97
CA GLU A 218 16.01 -7.92 11.78
C GLU A 218 14.86 -8.27 12.73
N PHE A 219 15.07 -8.03 14.02
CA PHE A 219 14.10 -8.33 15.06
C PHE A 219 13.57 -7.05 15.68
N GLY A 220 12.39 -6.61 15.21
CA GLY A 220 11.69 -5.49 15.85
C GLY A 220 12.47 -4.17 15.87
N LYS A 221 11.88 -3.12 16.44
CA LYS A 221 12.61 -1.89 16.80
C LYS A 221 13.22 -1.93 18.21
N ARG A 222 12.60 -2.67 19.13
CA ARG A 222 12.95 -2.65 20.56
C ARG A 222 14.09 -3.63 20.83
N GLN A 223 15.02 -3.26 21.71
CA GLN A 223 16.04 -4.20 22.17
C GLN A 223 15.38 -5.40 22.87
N GLY A 224 15.96 -6.59 22.67
CA GLY A 224 15.45 -7.85 23.25
C GLY A 224 14.20 -8.43 22.59
N MET A 225 13.78 -7.93 21.41
CA MET A 225 12.64 -8.49 20.68
C MET A 225 12.90 -9.91 20.17
N GLU A 226 14.13 -10.24 19.81
CA GLU A 226 14.52 -11.60 19.43
C GLU A 226 14.17 -12.60 20.54
N LYS A 227 14.60 -12.33 21.78
CA LYS A 227 14.30 -13.20 22.94
C LYS A 227 12.79 -13.39 23.12
N LYS A 228 12.00 -12.33 22.90
CA LYS A 228 10.53 -12.40 22.98
C LYS A 228 9.92 -13.23 21.86
N TYR A 229 10.48 -13.15 20.66
CA TYR A 229 10.01 -13.91 19.50
C TYR A 229 10.32 -15.39 19.69
N ARG A 230 11.54 -15.74 20.11
CA ARG A 230 11.94 -17.11 20.44
C ARG A 230 11.10 -17.69 21.57
N ALA A 231 10.92 -16.95 22.67
CA ALA A 231 10.06 -17.40 23.77
C ALA A 231 8.60 -17.63 23.34
N ALA A 232 8.06 -16.76 22.48
CA ALA A 232 6.70 -16.94 21.96
C ALA A 232 6.58 -18.18 21.06
N GLU A 233 7.60 -18.46 20.27
CA GLU A 233 7.67 -19.66 19.44
C GLU A 233 7.80 -20.94 20.29
N GLU A 234 8.67 -20.93 21.31
CA GLU A 234 8.82 -22.04 22.27
C GLU A 234 7.50 -22.34 22.98
N GLU A 235 6.78 -21.31 23.41
CA GLU A 235 5.46 -21.45 24.03
C GLU A 235 4.44 -22.06 23.06
N ALA A 236 4.41 -21.61 21.80
CA ALA A 236 3.52 -22.16 20.77
C ALA A 236 3.88 -23.61 20.42
N ARG A 237 5.18 -23.94 20.41
CA ARG A 237 5.70 -25.29 20.17
C ARG A 237 5.35 -26.25 21.31
N ALA A 238 5.53 -25.83 22.56
CA ALA A 238 5.16 -26.60 23.74
C ALA A 238 3.65 -26.90 23.76
N LYS A 239 2.84 -25.93 23.35
CA LYS A 239 1.38 -26.06 23.26
C LYS A 239 0.88 -26.73 21.97
N LYS A 240 1.77 -27.07 21.03
CA LYS A 240 1.46 -27.69 19.73
C LYS A 240 0.39 -26.93 18.93
N ILE A 241 0.49 -25.60 18.91
CA ILE A 241 -0.48 -24.71 18.26
C ILE A 241 -0.07 -24.47 16.80
N GLY A 242 -1.04 -24.48 15.88
CA GLY A 242 -0.83 -24.15 14.46
C GLY A 242 0.16 -25.11 13.78
N ILE A 243 1.20 -24.55 13.16
CA ILE A 243 2.24 -25.32 12.45
C ILE A 243 2.93 -26.36 13.36
N TRP A 244 2.99 -26.11 14.67
CA TRP A 244 3.63 -27.00 15.64
C TRP A 244 2.76 -28.21 16.04
N GLY A 245 1.48 -28.23 15.65
CA GLY A 245 0.58 -29.36 15.85
C GLY A 245 0.73 -30.48 14.81
N LEU A 246 1.50 -30.25 13.75
CA LEU A 246 1.74 -31.20 12.67
C LEU A 246 2.61 -32.37 13.14
N LYS A 247 2.00 -33.54 13.35
CA LYS A 247 2.69 -34.79 13.73
C LYS A 247 3.58 -35.32 12.58
N GLY A 248 4.78 -34.76 12.42
CA GLY A 248 5.79 -35.23 11.45
C GLY A 248 5.64 -34.71 10.01
N LYS A 249 4.65 -33.85 9.76
CA LYS A 249 4.45 -33.17 8.45
C LYS A 249 4.99 -31.74 8.42
N TYR A 250 5.64 -31.32 9.50
CA TYR A 250 6.25 -30.02 9.61
C TYR A 250 7.52 -29.96 8.77
N GLU A 251 7.58 -29.00 7.85
CA GLU A 251 8.77 -28.64 7.09
C GLU A 251 8.94 -27.13 7.25
N SER A 252 10.13 -26.67 7.66
CA SER A 252 10.35 -25.23 7.79
C SER A 252 10.29 -24.55 6.41
N PRO A 253 9.87 -23.27 6.31
CA PRO A 253 9.87 -22.56 5.03
C PRO A 253 11.26 -22.54 4.37
N GLY A 254 12.33 -22.48 5.17
CA GLY A 254 13.71 -22.59 4.69
C GLY A 254 14.02 -23.96 4.06
N GLN A 255 13.61 -25.06 4.71
CA GLN A 255 13.79 -26.43 4.18
C GLN A 255 13.02 -26.64 2.88
N TYR A 256 11.79 -26.16 2.80
CA TYR A 256 10.98 -26.23 1.59
C TYR A 256 11.57 -25.40 0.45
N LYS A 257 12.04 -24.18 0.74
CA LYS A 257 12.77 -23.36 -0.23
C LYS A 257 14.03 -24.06 -0.71
N ALA A 258 14.77 -24.76 0.15
CA ALA A 258 15.94 -25.54 -0.27
C ALA A 258 15.55 -26.73 -1.18
N ARG A 259 14.46 -27.44 -0.84
CA ARG A 259 13.93 -28.57 -1.61
C ARG A 259 13.50 -28.18 -3.02
N PHE A 260 12.90 -27.00 -3.19
CA PHE A 260 12.35 -26.53 -4.47
C PHE A 260 13.18 -25.40 -5.14
N GLY A 261 14.20 -24.86 -4.47
CA GLY A 261 14.94 -23.66 -4.88
C GLY A 261 16.22 -23.90 -5.67
N GLY A 262 16.65 -25.16 -5.84
CA GLY A 262 17.82 -25.51 -6.66
C GLY A 262 17.63 -25.37 -8.18
N LYS A 263 16.53 -24.77 -8.67
CA LYS A 263 16.16 -24.70 -10.10
C LYS A 263 15.72 -23.32 -10.60
N GLU A 264 16.21 -22.21 -10.04
CA GLU A 264 15.87 -20.88 -10.57
C GLU A 264 17.15 -20.08 -10.90
N GLY A 265 17.39 -19.90 -12.20
CA GLY A 265 18.26 -18.85 -12.74
C GLY A 265 17.59 -17.47 -12.65
N PRO A 266 18.33 -16.38 -12.93
CA PRO A 266 17.92 -15.02 -12.58
C PRO A 266 16.61 -14.56 -13.24
N PHE A 267 15.75 -13.96 -12.42
CA PHE A 267 14.44 -13.39 -12.73
C PHE A 267 14.56 -12.18 -13.68
N THR A 268 13.89 -12.24 -14.84
CA THR A 268 13.57 -11.05 -15.65
C THR A 268 12.15 -10.58 -15.31
N PRO A 269 11.92 -9.28 -15.10
CA PRO A 269 10.60 -8.75 -14.80
C PRO A 269 9.69 -8.88 -16.03
N SER A 270 8.54 -9.54 -15.88
CA SER A 270 7.58 -9.72 -16.97
C SER A 270 6.89 -8.40 -17.35
N THR A 271 7.49 -7.62 -18.23
CA THR A 271 6.76 -6.76 -19.16
C THR A 271 6.24 -7.62 -20.31
N ALA A 272 4.95 -8.00 -20.25
CA ALA A 272 4.09 -8.23 -21.42
C ALA A 272 2.69 -8.66 -20.96
N ILE A 273 1.78 -7.69 -20.82
CA ILE A 273 0.41 -7.91 -21.30
C ILE A 273 0.47 -7.44 -22.75
N ALA A 274 0.70 -8.39 -23.64
CA ALA A 274 0.41 -8.24 -25.05
C ALA A 274 -0.31 -9.52 -25.49
N ASP A 275 -1.45 -9.25 -26.08
CA ASP A 275 -2.46 -10.14 -26.64
C ASP A 275 -1.90 -11.37 -27.37
N LYS A 276 -2.49 -12.55 -27.15
CA LYS A 276 -2.21 -13.76 -27.95
C LYS A 276 -3.40 -14.05 -28.86
N GLY A 277 -3.33 -13.53 -30.08
CA GLY A 277 -3.87 -14.23 -31.24
C GLY A 277 -3.04 -15.48 -31.52
N LYS A 278 -3.71 -16.60 -31.80
CA LYS A 278 -3.11 -17.86 -32.23
C LYS A 278 -2.89 -17.81 -33.75
N GLU A 279 -1.65 -18.07 -34.19
CA GLU A 279 -1.39 -18.91 -35.35
C GLU A 279 -0.01 -19.56 -35.23
N SER A 280 0.08 -20.86 -35.52
CA SER A 280 1.28 -21.68 -35.38
C SER A 280 1.60 -22.41 -36.68
N THR A 281 2.78 -22.09 -37.22
CA THR A 281 3.85 -22.98 -37.74
C THR A 281 3.65 -23.94 -38.92
N GLY A 282 4.57 -23.79 -39.89
CA GLY A 282 5.18 -24.84 -40.74
C GLY A 282 5.98 -24.17 -41.87
N GLU A 283 7.29 -23.90 -41.73
CA GLU A 283 8.45 -24.69 -42.20
C GLU A 283 8.44 -24.92 -43.75
N LYS A 284 9.42 -24.61 -44.60
CA LYS A 284 10.89 -24.86 -44.67
C LYS A 284 11.38 -24.11 -45.96
N VAL A 285 12.65 -23.74 -46.16
CA VAL A 285 13.58 -24.36 -47.14
C VAL A 285 14.87 -23.53 -47.27
N LYS A 286 15.93 -24.25 -47.62
CA LYS A 286 17.38 -24.02 -47.64
C LYS A 286 17.86 -23.42 -48.99
N GLY A 287 18.89 -22.55 -48.96
CA GLY A 287 20.02 -22.66 -49.91
C GLY A 287 20.29 -21.56 -50.98
N LYS A 288 21.39 -20.82 -50.74
CA LYS A 288 22.50 -20.38 -51.64
C LYS A 288 22.34 -19.28 -52.73
N ARG A 289 23.15 -18.23 -52.50
CA ARG A 289 24.11 -17.50 -53.38
C ARG A 289 23.61 -16.75 -54.63
N GLY A 290 23.87 -15.44 -54.65
CA GLY A 290 24.77 -14.83 -55.65
C GLY A 290 24.22 -13.71 -56.55
N VAL A 291 24.67 -12.49 -56.27
CA VAL A 291 25.14 -11.42 -57.19
C VAL A 291 24.13 -10.57 -58.00
N SER A 292 24.32 -9.24 -57.87
CA SER A 292 23.98 -8.10 -58.78
C SER A 292 22.49 -7.85 -59.07
N SER A 293 21.98 -6.65 -59.35
CA SER A 293 22.47 -5.27 -59.44
C SER A 293 21.23 -4.36 -59.57
N SER A 294 21.37 -3.12 -59.13
CA SER A 294 20.65 -1.88 -59.50
C SER A 294 19.49 -1.86 -60.51
N SER A 295 18.61 -0.89 -60.25
CA SER A 295 17.85 -0.01 -61.18
C SER A 295 16.35 -0.31 -61.39
N SER A 296 15.55 0.52 -60.71
CA SER A 296 14.53 1.43 -61.23
C SER A 296 13.66 1.06 -62.45
N THR A 297 12.36 1.37 -62.27
CA THR A 297 11.44 2.01 -63.24
C THR A 297 10.33 1.13 -63.83
N ALA A 298 9.13 1.43 -63.33
CA ALA A 298 7.84 1.64 -64.01
C ALA A 298 7.24 0.64 -65.01
N ALA A 299 5.90 0.59 -64.91
CA ALA A 299 4.91 0.38 -65.97
C ALA A 299 4.84 -1.05 -66.56
N ASN A 300 3.73 -1.58 -67.05
CA ASN A 300 2.28 -1.38 -66.99
C ASN A 300 1.73 -2.57 -67.82
N LEU A 301 0.41 -2.80 -67.80
CA LEU A 301 -0.36 -3.63 -68.76
C LEU A 301 -0.25 -5.16 -68.58
N GLY A 302 -1.36 -5.80 -68.23
CA GLY A 302 -2.18 -6.58 -69.18
C GLY A 302 -1.98 -8.07 -68.81
N GLU A 303 -2.92 -8.99 -68.80
CA GLU A 303 -4.15 -9.15 -69.54
C GLU A 303 -4.88 -10.34 -68.88
N GLU A 304 -6.21 -10.22 -68.79
CA GLU A 304 -7.24 -11.26 -68.89
C GLU A 304 -6.87 -12.76 -68.71
N THR A 305 -7.59 -13.47 -67.83
CA THR A 305 -8.51 -14.56 -68.24
C THR A 305 -9.28 -15.20 -67.08
N ARG A 306 -10.60 -14.98 -67.13
CA ARG A 306 -11.74 -15.86 -66.81
C ARG A 306 -11.48 -17.16 -66.01
N GLY A 307 -12.06 -17.22 -64.81
CA GLY A 307 -12.28 -18.45 -64.03
C GLY A 307 -13.56 -18.35 -63.19
N ARG A 308 -14.62 -18.99 -63.65
CA ARG A 308 -16.04 -18.79 -63.30
C ARG A 308 -16.51 -19.67 -62.10
N LYS A 309 -17.45 -19.12 -61.30
CA LYS A 309 -18.41 -19.78 -60.37
C LYS A 309 -17.83 -20.26 -59.02
N ARG A 310 -18.51 -20.18 -57.86
CA ARG A 310 -19.96 -20.11 -57.60
C ARG A 310 -20.24 -19.61 -56.16
N LYS A 311 -21.34 -18.85 -56.05
CA LYS A 311 -21.94 -18.16 -54.90
C LYS A 311 -22.66 -19.15 -53.97
N ILE A 312 -22.44 -19.10 -52.65
CA ILE A 312 -23.39 -19.58 -51.63
C ILE A 312 -23.28 -18.68 -50.39
N GLU A 313 -24.33 -17.91 -50.14
CA GLU A 313 -24.73 -17.32 -48.84
C GLU A 313 -26.00 -18.09 -48.37
N PRO A 314 -26.63 -17.77 -47.23
CA PRO A 314 -26.15 -17.45 -45.88
C PRO A 314 -26.87 -18.34 -44.83
N VAL A 315 -26.44 -18.36 -43.55
CA VAL A 315 -27.38 -18.64 -42.44
C VAL A 315 -27.02 -17.82 -41.20
N THR A 316 -27.92 -16.90 -40.87
CA THR A 316 -27.95 -16.15 -39.60
C THR A 316 -28.86 -16.90 -38.64
N THR A 317 -28.39 -17.20 -37.42
CA THR A 317 -29.24 -17.69 -36.34
C THR A 317 -29.08 -16.80 -35.12
N THR A 318 -30.10 -15.97 -34.89
CA THR A 318 -30.29 -15.20 -33.66
C THR A 318 -30.90 -16.11 -32.59
N ILE A 319 -30.32 -16.14 -31.39
CA ILE A 319 -30.98 -16.72 -30.21
C ILE A 319 -30.95 -15.73 -29.05
N THR A 320 -32.16 -15.34 -28.67
CA THR A 320 -32.59 -14.50 -27.55
C THR A 320 -32.60 -15.24 -26.20
N THR A 321 -32.83 -14.45 -25.13
CA THR A 321 -33.33 -14.78 -23.77
C THR A 321 -32.28 -14.74 -22.65
N LYS A 322 -32.54 -14.28 -21.41
CA LYS A 322 -33.70 -13.64 -20.74
C LYS A 322 -33.16 -12.98 -19.46
N VAL A 323 -33.70 -11.81 -19.09
CA VAL A 323 -33.39 -11.09 -17.84
C VAL A 323 -34.41 -11.47 -16.76
N VAL A 324 -33.94 -11.87 -15.58
CA VAL A 324 -34.79 -12.19 -14.40
C VAL A 324 -34.63 -11.08 -13.35
N LYS A 325 -35.77 -10.47 -12.98
CA LYS A 325 -35.91 -9.38 -12.00
C LYS A 325 -36.36 -9.97 -10.65
N ARG A 326 -35.57 -9.78 -9.58
CA ARG A 326 -35.91 -10.19 -8.21
C ARG A 326 -36.82 -9.15 -7.53
N ARG A 327 -37.90 -9.62 -6.89
CA ARG A 327 -38.84 -8.82 -6.08
C ARG A 327 -38.29 -8.58 -4.67
N LYS A 328 -38.57 -7.39 -4.13
CA LYS A 328 -38.46 -7.00 -2.71
C LYS A 328 -39.71 -7.49 -1.96
N SER A 329 -39.56 -7.85 -0.69
CA SER A 329 -40.66 -8.02 0.28
C SER A 329 -40.35 -7.21 1.54
N GLU A 330 -41.28 -6.35 1.93
CA GLU A 330 -41.31 -5.54 3.14
C GLU A 330 -42.20 -6.19 4.23
N ILE A 331 -41.76 -6.04 5.48
CA ILE A 331 -42.51 -5.66 6.70
C ILE A 331 -43.78 -6.46 7.09
N ALA A 332 -43.73 -7.06 8.30
CA ALA A 332 -44.88 -7.08 9.23
C ALA A 332 -44.41 -7.16 10.69
N THR A 333 -44.86 -6.19 11.47
CA THR A 333 -44.85 -6.04 12.93
C THR A 333 -45.64 -7.12 13.66
N LYS A 334 -45.16 -7.52 14.83
CA LYS A 334 -45.97 -7.74 16.04
C LYS A 334 -45.12 -7.53 17.28
#